data_AF-A0A4Q3UMZ7-F1
#
_entry.id   AF-A0A4Q3UMZ7-F1
#
_cell.length_a   1.000
_cell.length_b   1.000
_cell.length_c   1.000
_cell.angle_alpha   90.00
_cell.angle_beta   90.00
_cell.angle_gamma   90.00
#
_symmetry.space_group_name_H-M   'P 1'
#
loop_
_entity.id
_entity.type
_entity.pdbx_description
1 polymer ?
#
loop_
_entity_poly.entity_id
_entity_poly.type
_entity_poly.pdbx_seq_one_letter_code
_entity_poly.pdbx_strand_id
1 'polypeptide(L)'
;AIAGLLASEKNVPAFFPYKSVEYADGVKGDEGGISLLRNGNDADLTTLIYKYTAHGLSHGHFDKLNINLYDKGNEILSDYGSARFVGVEQKYGGRYLPENDKYASQTIAHNTIVVDESSHFDGKEKEAEKFPAKKLFSEIGREAVQVVAASTDDAYKGTHLQRTVYLLKLPGGKKLVADIFSARSAEEHQYDLPFQYKGQLISTSFTYKAATTKLEPLGKRNGYQYLWKEAEAHVADTLAQFTFLNGQTYYSISALVQDSASLLMTRMGANDPNFNLRREPAFIIRKKGKDQTFVNIIEVHGKMDPVVEISSQSYPSVQQIKLLQQDDDFTIVVVTLAGKELIIAQCNKNFAPNEKHAFSKEGRDLQ
;
A
#
# COMPACT_ATOMS: atom_id res chain seq x y z
N ALA A 1 28.65 -32.07 -2.15
CA ALA A 1 30.13 -32.02 -2.24
C ALA A 1 30.60 -31.44 -3.58
N ILE A 2 30.27 -32.06 -4.74
CA ILE A 2 30.75 -31.61 -6.07
C ILE A 2 30.18 -30.25 -6.51
N ALA A 3 28.88 -30.00 -6.31
CA ALA A 3 28.27 -28.70 -6.64
C ALA A 3 28.85 -27.53 -5.81
N GLY A 4 29.26 -27.79 -4.56
CA GLY A 4 29.91 -26.79 -3.70
C GLY A 4 31.33 -26.45 -4.15
N LEU A 5 32.08 -27.44 -4.64
CA LEU A 5 33.43 -27.25 -5.19
C LEU A 5 33.42 -26.47 -6.52
N LEU A 6 32.45 -26.76 -7.40
CA LEU A 6 32.27 -26.02 -8.65
C LEU A 6 31.80 -24.57 -8.43
N ALA A 7 31.07 -24.32 -7.33
CA ALA A 7 30.67 -22.99 -6.93
C ALA A 7 31.79 -22.21 -6.23
N SER A 8 32.80 -22.85 -5.64
CA SER A 8 33.95 -22.17 -5.01
C SER A 8 35.02 -21.69 -6.00
N GLU A 9 35.11 -22.27 -7.20
CA GLU A 9 36.04 -21.80 -8.24
C GLU A 9 35.53 -20.54 -8.97
N LYS A 10 34.21 -20.33 -8.96
CA LYS A 10 33.58 -19.12 -9.48
C LYS A 10 33.32 -18.24 -8.28
N ASN A 11 33.82 -17.00 -8.23
CA ASN A 11 33.46 -16.01 -7.21
C ASN A 11 31.96 -15.63 -7.31
N VAL A 12 31.06 -16.57 -7.07
CA VAL A 12 29.61 -16.38 -7.08
C VAL A 12 29.23 -15.80 -5.71
N PRO A 13 28.63 -14.61 -5.67
CA PRO A 13 28.14 -14.04 -4.41
C PRO A 13 27.17 -15.00 -3.72
N ALA A 14 27.15 -14.98 -2.37
CA ALA A 14 26.26 -15.83 -1.58
C ALA A 14 24.76 -15.59 -1.87
N PHE A 15 24.42 -14.41 -2.40
CA PHE A 15 23.08 -14.02 -2.80
C PHE A 15 23.12 -13.17 -4.08
N PHE A 16 22.03 -13.17 -4.84
CA PHE A 16 21.88 -12.26 -5.98
C PHE A 16 21.72 -10.81 -5.48
N PRO A 17 22.53 -9.84 -5.97
CA PRO A 17 22.52 -8.47 -5.45
C PRO A 17 21.35 -7.66 -6.03
N TYR A 18 20.13 -7.97 -5.58
CA TYR A 18 18.93 -7.24 -5.96
C TYR A 18 19.07 -5.74 -5.66
N LYS A 19 19.05 -4.92 -6.70
CA LYS A 19 19.06 -3.46 -6.58
C LYS A 19 17.64 -2.91 -6.69
N SER A 20 17.42 -1.74 -6.12
CA SER A 20 16.25 -0.95 -6.47
C SER A 20 16.28 -0.62 -7.95
N VAL A 21 15.12 -0.68 -8.59
CA VAL A 21 15.01 -0.52 -10.02
C VAL A 21 13.65 0.08 -10.35
N GLU A 22 13.62 0.86 -11.42
CA GLU A 22 12.41 1.43 -11.97
C GLU A 22 12.33 1.04 -13.45
N TYR A 23 11.18 0.51 -13.85
CA TYR A 23 10.90 0.15 -15.24
C TYR A 23 9.78 1.04 -15.77
N ALA A 24 10.09 1.79 -16.82
CA ALA A 24 9.09 2.57 -17.54
C ALA A 24 8.19 1.65 -18.38
N ASP A 25 6.94 2.05 -18.55
CA ASP A 25 5.91 1.30 -19.28
C ASP A 25 5.58 1.95 -20.64
N GLY A 26 4.97 1.16 -21.53
CA GLY A 26 4.66 1.57 -22.90
C GLY A 26 5.82 1.37 -23.87
N VAL A 27 5.51 1.33 -25.17
CA VAL A 27 6.49 1.06 -26.25
C VAL A 27 7.66 2.04 -26.23
N LYS A 28 7.41 3.28 -25.80
CA LYS A 28 8.42 4.35 -25.70
C LYS A 28 8.91 4.61 -24.27
N GLY A 29 8.36 3.92 -23.26
CA GLY A 29 8.68 4.17 -21.86
C GLY A 29 8.08 5.48 -21.31
N ASP A 30 6.94 5.93 -21.85
CA ASP A 30 6.27 7.18 -21.47
C ASP A 30 4.85 6.97 -20.90
N GLU A 31 4.44 5.72 -20.65
CA GLU A 31 3.10 5.36 -20.16
C GLU A 31 3.12 4.94 -18.67
N GLY A 32 3.91 5.66 -17.87
CA GLY A 32 4.07 5.39 -16.45
C GLY A 32 5.15 4.34 -16.18
N GLY A 33 4.98 3.52 -15.15
CA GLY A 33 5.99 2.54 -14.77
C GLY A 33 5.74 1.76 -13.49
N ILE A 34 6.72 0.95 -13.13
CA ILE A 34 6.77 0.18 -11.88
C ILE A 34 8.13 0.37 -11.21
N SER A 35 8.11 0.76 -9.94
CA SER A 35 9.31 0.93 -9.13
C SER A 35 9.40 -0.15 -8.07
N LEU A 36 10.58 -0.76 -7.93
CA LEU A 36 10.92 -1.72 -6.89
C LEU A 36 11.96 -1.07 -6.00
N LEU A 37 11.56 -0.61 -4.82
CA LEU A 37 12.44 -0.02 -3.81
C LEU A 37 12.88 -1.12 -2.86
N ARG A 38 14.19 -1.32 -2.71
CA ARG A 38 14.76 -2.45 -1.96
C ARG A 38 15.67 -2.01 -0.84
N ASN A 39 15.56 -2.66 0.31
CA ASN A 39 16.45 -2.47 1.46
C ASN A 39 16.83 -3.82 2.08
N GLY A 40 18.09 -3.97 2.49
CA GLY A 40 18.61 -5.25 2.98
C GLY A 40 18.98 -6.20 1.84
N ASN A 41 19.32 -7.44 2.18
CA ASN A 41 19.72 -8.48 1.25
C ASN A 41 19.24 -9.84 1.75
N ASP A 42 19.16 -10.81 0.84
CA ASP A 42 18.83 -12.21 1.13
C ASP A 42 17.61 -12.36 2.06
N ALA A 43 17.75 -13.05 3.21
CA ALA A 43 16.68 -13.27 4.17
C ALA A 43 16.19 -11.99 4.89
N ASP A 44 16.92 -10.87 4.79
CA ASP A 44 16.52 -9.57 5.34
C ASP A 44 16.04 -8.60 4.23
N LEU A 45 15.81 -9.07 3.00
CA LEU A 45 15.36 -8.21 1.92
C LEU A 45 13.92 -7.73 2.15
N THR A 46 13.75 -6.41 2.15
CA THR A 46 12.47 -5.72 2.06
C THR A 46 12.34 -5.14 0.65
N THR A 47 11.20 -5.37 0.00
CA THR A 47 10.89 -4.80 -1.33
C THR A 47 9.53 -4.13 -1.29
N LEU A 48 9.49 -2.82 -1.53
CA LEU A 48 8.28 -2.07 -1.80
C LEU A 48 8.12 -1.93 -3.32
N ILE A 49 7.02 -2.47 -3.85
CA ILE A 49 6.63 -2.34 -5.24
C ILE A 49 5.61 -1.21 -5.33
N TYR A 50 5.80 -0.28 -6.25
CA TYR A 50 4.85 0.79 -6.54
C TYR A 50 4.49 0.77 -8.03
N LYS A 51 3.21 0.54 -8.32
CA LYS A 51 2.67 0.34 -9.66
C LYS A 51 1.89 1.58 -10.12
N TYR A 52 2.42 2.26 -11.12
CA TYR A 52 1.82 3.42 -11.79
C TYR A 52 1.91 3.26 -13.32
N THR A 53 1.65 2.04 -13.79
CA THR A 53 1.74 1.61 -15.19
C THR A 53 0.57 2.07 -16.06
N ALA A 54 0.62 1.75 -17.35
CA ALA A 54 -0.55 1.63 -18.22
C ALA A 54 -1.51 0.53 -17.67
N HIS A 55 -2.66 0.33 -18.33
CA HIS A 55 -3.66 -0.61 -17.80
C HIS A 55 -3.26 -2.07 -18.01
N GLY A 56 -2.87 -2.46 -19.23
CA GLY A 56 -2.32 -3.80 -19.50
C GLY A 56 -3.28 -4.71 -20.27
N LEU A 57 -4.08 -4.12 -21.16
CA LEU A 57 -5.08 -4.78 -22.00
C LEU A 57 -6.08 -5.58 -21.16
N SER A 58 -6.62 -6.67 -21.71
CA SER A 58 -7.63 -7.53 -21.08
C SER A 58 -7.18 -8.24 -19.80
N HIS A 59 -5.91 -8.10 -19.40
CA HIS A 59 -5.38 -8.65 -18.14
C HIS A 59 -5.01 -7.56 -17.13
N GLY A 60 -5.22 -6.29 -17.50
CA GLY A 60 -5.05 -5.15 -16.63
C GLY A 60 -6.04 -5.16 -15.47
N HIS A 61 -5.60 -4.64 -14.33
CA HIS A 61 -6.45 -4.40 -13.18
C HIS A 61 -6.76 -2.90 -13.05
N PHE A 62 -7.83 -2.56 -12.32
CA PHE A 62 -8.25 -1.19 -12.08
C PHE A 62 -7.55 -0.61 -10.83
N ASP A 63 -6.22 -0.54 -10.85
CA ASP A 63 -5.39 -0.39 -9.65
C ASP A 63 -4.24 0.62 -9.84
N LYS A 64 -4.52 1.76 -10.46
CA LYS A 64 -3.53 2.85 -10.56
C LYS A 64 -2.99 3.22 -9.17
N LEU A 65 -1.69 3.48 -9.10
CA LEU A 65 -0.97 3.86 -7.89
C LEU A 65 -0.99 2.79 -6.77
N ASN A 66 -1.17 1.52 -7.10
CA ASN A 66 -1.16 0.40 -6.15
C ASN A 66 0.24 0.12 -5.58
N ILE A 67 0.31 -0.38 -4.35
CA ILE A 67 1.57 -0.80 -3.70
C ILE A 67 1.51 -2.25 -3.27
N ASN A 68 2.67 -2.91 -3.24
CA ASN A 68 2.85 -4.19 -2.58
C ASN A 68 4.12 -4.17 -1.73
N LEU A 69 4.09 -4.80 -0.57
CA LEU A 69 5.22 -4.85 0.33
C LEU A 69 5.60 -6.31 0.59
N TYR A 70 6.87 -6.62 0.36
CA TYR A 70 7.49 -7.88 0.71
C TYR A 70 8.56 -7.64 1.77
N ASP A 71 8.64 -8.51 2.77
CA ASP A 71 9.69 -8.47 3.80
C ASP A 71 10.11 -9.88 4.18
N LYS A 72 11.42 -10.13 4.19
CA LYS A 72 12.02 -11.42 4.61
C LYS A 72 11.41 -12.63 3.90
N GLY A 73 11.15 -12.49 2.60
CA GLY A 73 10.55 -13.53 1.77
C GLY A 73 9.04 -13.72 1.90
N ASN A 74 8.35 -12.89 2.69
CA ASN A 74 6.89 -12.95 2.87
C ASN A 74 6.19 -11.79 2.16
N GLU A 75 5.01 -12.04 1.61
CA GLU A 75 4.09 -10.98 1.21
C GLU A 75 3.49 -10.35 2.46
N ILE A 76 3.60 -9.04 2.61
CA ILE A 76 3.09 -8.28 3.76
C ILE A 76 1.85 -7.50 3.37
N LEU A 77 1.95 -6.69 2.31
CA LEU A 77 0.82 -6.11 1.61
C LEU A 77 0.77 -6.75 0.22
N SER A 78 -0.21 -7.61 -0.01
CA SER A 78 -0.30 -8.44 -1.21
C SER A 78 -1.13 -7.80 -2.30
N ASP A 79 -0.90 -8.25 -3.53
CA ASP A 79 -1.88 -8.17 -4.61
C ASP A 79 -2.62 -9.51 -4.71
N TYR A 80 -3.91 -9.51 -5.03
CA TYR A 80 -4.65 -10.77 -5.13
C TYR A 80 -4.20 -11.61 -6.34
N GLY A 81 -3.76 -10.95 -7.40
CA GLY A 81 -3.58 -11.57 -8.72
C GLY A 81 -4.94 -11.98 -9.31
N SER A 82 -4.96 -13.05 -10.10
CA SER A 82 -6.19 -13.50 -10.78
C SER A 82 -7.03 -14.49 -9.96
N ALA A 83 -8.35 -14.41 -10.09
CA ALA A 83 -9.24 -15.49 -9.64
C ALA A 83 -9.26 -16.61 -10.70
N ARG A 84 -8.29 -17.52 -10.61
CA ARG A 84 -8.09 -18.61 -11.57
C ARG A 84 -7.36 -19.79 -10.93
N PHE A 85 -7.76 -21.00 -11.30
CA PHE A 85 -7.09 -22.24 -10.90
C PHE A 85 -6.51 -22.91 -12.14
N VAL A 86 -5.25 -22.61 -12.46
CA VAL A 86 -4.62 -23.05 -13.72
C VAL A 86 -4.60 -24.58 -13.82
N GLY A 87 -5.20 -25.12 -14.87
CA GLY A 87 -5.24 -26.56 -15.15
C GLY A 87 -6.22 -27.37 -14.28
N VAL A 88 -6.99 -26.72 -13.40
CA VAL A 88 -7.96 -27.41 -12.54
C VAL A 88 -9.34 -27.39 -13.22
N GLU A 89 -9.70 -28.50 -13.86
CA GLU A 89 -10.94 -28.61 -14.66
C GLU A 89 -12.20 -28.32 -13.84
N GLN A 90 -12.25 -28.78 -12.58
CA GLN A 90 -13.39 -28.58 -11.66
C GLN A 90 -13.61 -27.10 -11.32
N LYS A 91 -12.64 -26.24 -11.58
CA LYS A 91 -12.73 -24.78 -11.38
C LYS A 91 -12.81 -24.11 -12.75
N TYR A 92 -14.00 -24.24 -13.36
CA TYR A 92 -14.37 -23.57 -14.61
C TYR A 92 -13.42 -23.91 -15.77
N GLY A 93 -13.01 -25.19 -15.87
CA GLY A 93 -12.09 -25.66 -16.91
C GLY A 93 -10.68 -25.06 -16.81
N GLY A 94 -10.30 -24.55 -15.64
CA GLY A 94 -9.04 -23.84 -15.40
C GLY A 94 -8.93 -22.45 -16.05
N ARG A 95 -10.05 -21.88 -16.50
CA ARG A 95 -10.15 -20.53 -17.06
C ARG A 95 -10.22 -19.48 -15.93
N TYR A 96 -10.12 -18.21 -16.31
CA TYR A 96 -10.49 -17.11 -15.41
C TYR A 96 -11.94 -17.29 -14.95
N LEU A 97 -12.14 -17.17 -13.64
CA LEU A 97 -13.45 -17.30 -13.03
C LEU A 97 -14.23 -15.98 -13.17
N PRO A 98 -15.57 -15.98 -13.09
CA PRO A 98 -16.35 -14.75 -13.07
C PRO A 98 -15.93 -13.77 -11.96
N GLU A 99 -15.41 -14.28 -10.84
CA GLU A 99 -14.87 -13.45 -9.76
C GLU A 99 -13.59 -12.70 -10.13
N ASN A 100 -12.92 -13.06 -11.23
CA ASN A 100 -11.76 -12.31 -11.72
C ASN A 100 -12.17 -10.88 -12.11
N ASP A 101 -13.27 -10.78 -12.86
CA ASP A 101 -13.78 -9.49 -13.33
C ASP A 101 -14.58 -8.81 -12.22
N LYS A 102 -15.37 -9.58 -11.46
CA LYS A 102 -16.26 -9.02 -10.43
C LYS A 102 -15.59 -8.64 -9.11
N TYR A 103 -14.37 -9.15 -8.85
CA TYR A 103 -13.60 -8.88 -7.64
C TYR A 103 -12.12 -8.64 -7.91
N ALA A 104 -11.39 -9.62 -8.46
CA ALA A 104 -9.92 -9.60 -8.46
C ALA A 104 -9.32 -8.38 -9.18
N SER A 105 -9.95 -7.93 -10.26
CA SER A 105 -9.54 -6.75 -11.02
C SER A 105 -10.09 -5.42 -10.48
N GLN A 106 -11.05 -5.44 -9.55
CA GLN A 106 -11.72 -4.25 -9.02
C GLN A 106 -10.82 -3.48 -8.05
N THR A 107 -10.92 -2.15 -8.02
CA THR A 107 -10.00 -1.30 -7.25
C THR A 107 -9.96 -1.62 -5.75
N ILE A 108 -11.11 -1.98 -5.17
CA ILE A 108 -11.23 -2.37 -3.75
C ILE A 108 -10.42 -3.62 -3.36
N ALA A 109 -10.03 -4.46 -4.33
CA ALA A 109 -9.17 -5.62 -4.11
C ALA A 109 -7.67 -5.27 -4.05
N HIS A 110 -7.31 -3.98 -4.17
CA HIS A 110 -5.93 -3.49 -4.28
C HIS A 110 -5.61 -2.47 -3.19
N ASN A 111 -4.33 -2.16 -3.01
CA ASN A 111 -3.84 -1.23 -2.00
C ASN A 111 -3.84 0.22 -2.53
N THR A 112 -4.97 0.72 -3.03
CA THR A 112 -5.09 2.07 -3.62
C THR A 112 -6.44 2.72 -3.34
N ILE A 113 -6.59 4.02 -3.60
CA ILE A 113 -7.82 4.75 -3.27
C ILE A 113 -8.99 4.31 -4.16
N VAL A 114 -10.11 4.04 -3.50
CA VAL A 114 -11.43 3.84 -4.11
C VAL A 114 -12.29 5.08 -3.86
N VAL A 115 -12.97 5.60 -4.89
CA VAL A 115 -13.90 6.73 -4.77
C VAL A 115 -15.32 6.23 -4.93
N ASP A 116 -16.20 6.55 -3.98
CA ASP A 116 -17.66 6.26 -4.01
C ASP A 116 -18.02 4.79 -4.29
N GLU A 117 -17.19 3.87 -3.79
CA GLU A 117 -17.29 2.43 -4.03
C GLU A 117 -17.32 2.08 -5.53
N SER A 118 -16.61 2.85 -6.35
CA SER A 118 -16.44 2.65 -7.78
C SER A 118 -14.99 2.27 -8.10
N SER A 119 -14.80 1.41 -9.10
CA SER A 119 -13.44 1.10 -9.57
C SER A 119 -12.92 2.23 -10.45
N HIS A 120 -11.60 2.38 -10.51
CA HIS A 120 -10.93 3.26 -11.47
C HIS A 120 -11.53 3.09 -12.87
N PHE A 121 -11.79 4.21 -13.56
CA PHE A 121 -12.38 4.26 -14.89
C PHE A 121 -13.75 3.56 -15.00
N ASP A 122 -14.52 3.52 -13.90
CA ASP A 122 -15.76 2.75 -13.75
C ASP A 122 -15.62 1.24 -14.04
N GLY A 123 -14.40 0.70 -13.97
CA GLY A 123 -14.13 -0.68 -14.38
C GLY A 123 -14.21 -0.90 -15.90
N LYS A 124 -14.00 0.13 -16.72
CA LYS A 124 -14.04 0.05 -18.19
C LYS A 124 -12.62 0.00 -18.75
N GLU A 125 -12.20 -1.17 -19.23
CA GLU A 125 -10.90 -1.40 -19.88
C GLU A 125 -10.59 -0.35 -20.96
N LYS A 126 -11.55 -0.10 -21.87
CA LYS A 126 -11.38 0.86 -22.97
C LYS A 126 -11.05 2.29 -22.51
N GLU A 127 -11.53 2.70 -21.34
CA GLU A 127 -11.20 4.01 -20.78
C GLU A 127 -9.85 3.94 -20.05
N ALA A 128 -9.61 2.89 -19.27
CA ALA A 128 -8.36 2.69 -18.54
C ALA A 128 -7.12 2.61 -19.45
N GLU A 129 -7.27 2.08 -20.66
CA GLU A 129 -6.20 2.00 -21.67
C GLU A 129 -5.77 3.37 -22.23
N LYS A 130 -6.62 4.40 -22.13
CA LYS A 130 -6.29 5.73 -22.67
C LYS A 130 -5.40 6.55 -21.73
N PHE A 131 -5.39 6.22 -20.45
CA PHE A 131 -4.86 7.09 -19.40
C PHE A 131 -3.90 6.33 -18.47
N PRO A 132 -2.59 6.30 -18.82
CA PRO A 132 -1.57 5.85 -17.89
C PRO A 132 -1.42 6.82 -16.72
N ALA A 133 -0.86 6.33 -15.60
CA ALA A 133 -0.49 7.22 -14.50
C ALA A 133 0.81 7.97 -14.84
N LYS A 134 0.97 9.17 -14.29
CA LYS A 134 2.11 10.05 -14.52
C LYS A 134 3.09 9.99 -13.37
N LYS A 135 4.34 9.61 -13.64
CA LYS A 135 5.44 9.77 -12.69
C LYS A 135 5.72 11.25 -12.47
N LEU A 136 5.89 11.65 -11.21
CA LEU A 136 6.22 13.02 -10.81
C LEU A 136 7.72 13.15 -10.54
N PHE A 137 8.25 12.35 -9.62
CA PHE A 137 9.68 12.25 -9.33
C PHE A 137 10.04 10.92 -8.68
N SER A 138 11.33 10.62 -8.63
CA SER A 138 11.87 9.44 -7.96
C SER A 138 13.32 9.66 -7.55
N GLU A 139 13.71 9.14 -6.39
CA GLU A 139 15.10 8.93 -5.99
C GLU A 139 15.21 7.50 -5.45
N ILE A 140 15.99 6.65 -6.13
CA ILE A 140 16.12 5.23 -5.78
C ILE A 140 17.60 4.86 -5.57
N GLY A 141 17.84 3.81 -4.79
CA GLY A 141 19.19 3.29 -4.56
C GLY A 141 19.96 3.94 -3.40
N ARG A 142 19.47 5.03 -2.81
CA ARG A 142 19.99 5.55 -1.54
C ARG A 142 19.42 4.74 -0.38
N GLU A 143 20.27 4.05 0.38
CA GLU A 143 19.82 3.09 1.38
C GLU A 143 18.91 3.70 2.47
N ALA A 144 19.22 4.92 2.92
CA ALA A 144 18.48 5.59 3.98
C ALA A 144 17.09 6.06 3.55
N VAL A 145 16.94 6.48 2.29
CA VAL A 145 15.70 7.03 1.73
C VAL A 145 15.58 6.71 0.26
N GLN A 146 14.48 6.07 -0.11
CA GLN A 146 14.08 5.89 -1.49
C GLN A 146 12.65 6.35 -1.62
N VAL A 147 12.34 7.07 -2.69
CA VAL A 147 11.04 7.71 -2.86
C VAL A 147 10.62 7.66 -4.31
N VAL A 148 9.33 7.47 -4.53
CA VAL A 148 8.68 7.63 -5.83
C VAL A 148 7.34 8.30 -5.64
N ALA A 149 7.05 9.30 -6.47
CA ALA A 149 5.77 9.98 -6.53
C ALA A 149 5.17 9.81 -7.93
N ALA A 150 3.87 9.52 -7.97
CA ALA A 150 3.09 9.44 -9.20
C ALA A 150 1.66 9.92 -8.97
N SER A 151 0.97 10.25 -10.06
CA SER A 151 -0.39 10.81 -10.03
C SER A 151 -1.26 10.31 -11.18
N THR A 152 -2.56 10.52 -11.06
CA THR A 152 -3.53 10.35 -12.13
C THR A 152 -4.70 11.31 -11.93
N ASP A 153 -5.13 11.96 -13.00
CA ASP A 153 -6.29 12.87 -13.03
C ASP A 153 -7.54 12.19 -13.64
N ASP A 154 -7.36 11.00 -14.21
CA ASP A 154 -8.35 10.37 -15.09
C ASP A 154 -9.00 9.13 -14.47
N ALA A 155 -8.44 8.61 -13.36
CA ALA A 155 -8.93 7.41 -12.71
C ALA A 155 -10.37 7.58 -12.18
N TYR A 156 -10.74 8.79 -11.77
CA TYR A 156 -12.10 9.21 -11.49
C TYR A 156 -12.31 10.62 -12.04
N LYS A 157 -13.47 10.87 -12.66
CA LYS A 157 -13.77 12.18 -13.23
C LYS A 157 -13.78 13.27 -12.15
N GLY A 158 -12.93 14.27 -12.30
CA GLY A 158 -12.89 15.43 -11.40
C GLY A 158 -12.11 15.21 -10.10
N THR A 159 -11.43 14.07 -9.97
CA THR A 159 -10.65 13.74 -8.77
C THR A 159 -9.19 13.50 -9.15
N HIS A 160 -8.31 14.36 -8.63
CA HIS A 160 -6.87 14.19 -8.74
C HIS A 160 -6.36 13.26 -7.65
N LEU A 161 -5.64 12.20 -8.06
CA LEU A 161 -4.96 11.29 -7.16
C LEU A 161 -3.45 11.49 -7.27
N GLN A 162 -2.77 11.68 -6.14
CA GLN A 162 -1.31 11.71 -6.08
C GLN A 162 -0.83 10.90 -4.88
N ARG A 163 0.08 9.95 -5.13
CA ARG A 163 0.68 9.12 -4.10
C ARG A 163 2.19 9.19 -4.16
N THR A 164 2.77 9.42 -3.00
CA THR A 164 4.21 9.38 -2.78
C THR A 164 4.51 8.33 -1.74
N VAL A 165 5.41 7.41 -2.08
CA VAL A 165 5.83 6.33 -1.19
C VAL A 165 7.31 6.41 -0.93
N TYR A 166 7.68 6.30 0.34
CA TYR A 166 9.05 6.29 0.80
C TYR A 166 9.38 4.93 1.39
N LEU A 167 10.47 4.30 0.96
CA LEU A 167 11.11 3.22 1.72
C LEU A 167 12.30 3.81 2.49
N LEU A 168 12.19 3.80 3.81
CA LEU A 168 13.14 4.42 4.72
C LEU A 168 13.89 3.35 5.51
N LYS A 169 15.20 3.55 5.68
CA LYS A 169 16.02 2.82 6.66
C LYS A 169 16.58 3.81 7.66
N LEU A 170 16.06 3.74 8.88
CA LEU A 170 16.48 4.58 9.98
C LEU A 170 17.70 3.98 10.72
N PRO A 171 18.39 4.77 11.56
CA PRO A 171 19.44 4.27 12.43
C PRO A 171 18.98 3.04 13.24
N GLY A 172 19.88 2.08 13.45
CA GLY A 172 19.54 0.80 14.06
C GLY A 172 18.90 -0.21 13.10
N GLY A 173 18.84 0.11 11.80
CA GLY A 173 18.35 -0.81 10.76
C GLY A 173 16.83 -0.90 10.68
N LYS A 174 16.09 -0.05 11.39
CA LYS A 174 14.63 -0.01 11.36
C LYS A 174 14.13 0.42 9.98
N LYS A 175 13.23 -0.38 9.40
CA LYS A 175 12.66 -0.13 8.07
C LYS A 175 11.21 0.34 8.21
N LEU A 176 10.88 1.37 7.45
CA LEU A 176 9.55 1.98 7.43
C LEU A 176 9.13 2.24 5.99
N VAL A 177 7.83 2.12 5.72
CA VAL A 177 7.23 2.75 4.55
C VAL A 177 6.44 3.96 5.02
N ALA A 178 6.73 5.14 4.45
CA ALA A 178 5.82 6.28 4.57
C ALA A 178 4.99 6.39 3.30
N ASP A 179 3.68 6.32 3.45
CA ASP A 179 2.69 6.36 2.38
C ASP A 179 1.84 7.63 2.53
N ILE A 180 2.04 8.56 1.60
CA ILE A 180 1.33 9.83 1.54
C ILE A 180 0.48 9.81 0.27
N PHE A 181 -0.82 9.61 0.44
CA PHE A 181 -1.77 9.49 -0.65
C PHE A 181 -2.85 10.56 -0.53
N SER A 182 -2.83 11.54 -1.44
CA SER A 182 -3.83 12.60 -1.54
C SER A 182 -4.85 12.32 -2.64
N ALA A 183 -6.11 12.61 -2.33
CA ALA A 183 -7.20 12.72 -3.28
C ALA A 183 -7.78 14.14 -3.18
N ARG A 184 -7.90 14.84 -4.31
CA ARG A 184 -8.40 16.22 -4.37
C ARG A 184 -9.56 16.33 -5.35
N SER A 185 -10.65 16.96 -4.94
CA SER A 185 -11.87 17.13 -5.75
C SER A 185 -12.60 18.41 -5.34
N ALA A 186 -13.33 19.02 -6.27
CA ALA A 186 -14.22 20.13 -5.97
C ALA A 186 -15.51 19.68 -5.25
N GLU A 187 -15.87 18.40 -5.42
CA GLU A 187 -17.06 17.75 -4.87
C GLU A 187 -16.68 16.87 -3.67
N GLU A 188 -17.66 16.62 -2.78
CA GLU A 188 -17.47 15.70 -1.67
C GLU A 188 -17.61 14.25 -2.12
N HIS A 189 -16.69 13.39 -1.70
CA HIS A 189 -16.70 11.97 -1.99
C HIS A 189 -16.46 11.12 -0.75
N GLN A 190 -16.77 9.83 -0.85
CA GLN A 190 -16.23 8.81 0.04
C GLN A 190 -14.94 8.25 -0.56
N TYR A 191 -13.87 8.25 0.23
CA TYR A 191 -12.57 7.68 -0.13
C TYR A 191 -12.25 6.49 0.76
N ASP A 192 -11.98 5.34 0.15
CA ASP A 192 -11.49 4.14 0.85
C ASP A 192 -10.05 3.85 0.46
N LEU A 193 -9.16 3.68 1.43
CA LEU A 193 -7.80 3.17 1.22
C LEU A 193 -7.66 1.79 1.87
N PRO A 194 -7.68 0.69 1.09
CA PRO A 194 -7.46 -0.65 1.59
C PRO A 194 -5.97 -0.96 1.78
N PHE A 195 -5.69 -1.80 2.78
CA PHE A 195 -4.44 -2.50 2.98
C PHE A 195 -4.73 -4.01 3.01
N GLN A 196 -4.41 -4.67 1.89
CA GLN A 196 -4.54 -6.11 1.66
C GLN A 196 -3.40 -6.83 2.40
N TYR A 197 -3.52 -6.95 3.73
CA TYR A 197 -2.45 -7.45 4.56
C TYR A 197 -2.47 -8.97 4.69
N LYS A 198 -1.29 -9.58 4.81
CA LYS A 198 -1.14 -10.99 5.16
C LYS A 198 -0.70 -11.10 6.60
N GLY A 199 -1.44 -11.84 7.41
CA GLY A 199 -1.10 -12.09 8.80
C GLY A 199 -2.31 -12.14 9.72
N GLN A 200 -2.02 -12.20 11.01
CA GLN A 200 -3.01 -12.26 12.08
C GLN A 200 -3.05 -10.92 12.82
N LEU A 201 -4.25 -10.36 12.99
CA LEU A 201 -4.45 -9.17 13.84
C LEU A 201 -3.97 -9.46 15.27
N ILE A 202 -3.14 -8.56 15.80
CA ILE A 202 -2.60 -8.63 17.17
C ILE A 202 -3.23 -7.57 18.06
N SER A 203 -3.25 -6.31 17.63
CA SER A 203 -3.77 -5.22 18.45
C SER A 203 -4.16 -3.99 17.61
N THR A 204 -4.97 -3.13 18.22
CA THR A 204 -5.35 -1.82 17.68
C THR A 204 -5.21 -0.75 18.77
N SER A 205 -4.90 0.50 18.38
CA SER A 205 -4.98 1.65 19.30
C SER A 205 -6.41 2.17 19.50
N PHE A 206 -7.36 1.65 18.73
CA PHE A 206 -8.76 2.05 18.73
C PHE A 206 -9.67 0.88 19.10
N THR A 207 -10.82 1.20 19.71
CA THR A 207 -11.89 0.22 19.96
C THR A 207 -12.75 0.05 18.71
N TYR A 208 -13.10 -1.20 18.39
CA TYR A 208 -13.95 -1.55 17.26
C TYR A 208 -15.11 -2.45 17.70
N LYS A 209 -16.18 -2.47 16.91
CA LYS A 209 -17.29 -3.39 17.04
C LYS A 209 -17.12 -4.55 16.06
N ALA A 210 -16.85 -5.74 16.58
CA ALA A 210 -16.79 -6.96 15.78
C ALA A 210 -18.19 -7.54 15.52
N ALA A 211 -18.38 -8.06 14.32
CA ALA A 211 -19.53 -8.86 13.94
C ALA A 211 -19.35 -10.30 14.45
N THR A 212 -19.95 -10.62 15.59
CA THR A 212 -19.73 -11.90 16.29
C THR A 212 -20.77 -12.98 15.98
N THR A 213 -21.94 -12.60 15.43
CA THR A 213 -23.05 -13.53 15.19
C THR A 213 -23.52 -13.57 13.73
N LYS A 214 -23.27 -12.51 12.96
CA LYS A 214 -23.68 -12.40 11.56
C LYS A 214 -22.72 -11.48 10.81
N LEU A 215 -22.19 -11.95 9.68
CA LEU A 215 -21.45 -11.14 8.73
C LEU A 215 -22.37 -10.61 7.63
N GLU A 216 -22.15 -9.38 7.21
CA GLU A 216 -22.85 -8.76 6.08
C GLU A 216 -21.84 -8.32 5.02
N PRO A 217 -22.19 -8.38 3.72
CA PRO A 217 -21.33 -7.84 2.68
C PRO A 217 -21.06 -6.36 2.92
N LEU A 218 -19.84 -5.91 2.67
CA LEU A 218 -19.40 -4.54 2.92
C LEU A 218 -20.16 -3.54 2.05
N GLY A 219 -20.46 -3.91 0.82
CA GLY A 219 -21.22 -3.12 -0.13
C GLY A 219 -21.90 -4.00 -1.17
N LYS A 220 -22.39 -3.39 -2.25
CA LYS A 220 -23.31 -4.04 -3.21
C LYS A 220 -22.72 -4.28 -4.60
N ARG A 221 -21.59 -3.66 -4.96
CA ARG A 221 -21.04 -3.64 -6.32
C ARG A 221 -19.52 -3.42 -6.31
N ASN A 222 -18.91 -3.54 -7.49
CA ASN A 222 -17.51 -3.17 -7.75
C ASN A 222 -16.50 -3.82 -6.79
N GLY A 223 -16.73 -5.10 -6.47
CA GLY A 223 -15.90 -5.91 -5.57
C GLY A 223 -16.34 -5.87 -4.10
N TYR A 224 -17.00 -4.81 -3.63
CA TYR A 224 -17.44 -4.68 -2.24
C TYR A 224 -18.43 -5.77 -1.81
N GLN A 225 -19.21 -6.29 -2.76
CA GLN A 225 -20.13 -7.40 -2.53
C GLN A 225 -19.42 -8.72 -2.21
N TYR A 226 -18.11 -8.80 -2.41
CA TYR A 226 -17.31 -9.99 -2.09
C TYR A 226 -16.55 -9.87 -0.76
N LEU A 227 -16.71 -8.76 -0.03
CA LEU A 227 -16.06 -8.55 1.25
C LEU A 227 -17.07 -8.70 2.39
N TRP A 228 -16.80 -9.57 3.36
CA TRP A 228 -17.50 -9.55 4.64
C TRP A 228 -16.96 -8.41 5.51
N LYS A 229 -17.83 -7.62 6.14
CA LYS A 229 -17.44 -6.66 7.18
C LYS A 229 -17.30 -7.38 8.52
N GLU A 230 -16.07 -7.66 8.94
CA GLU A 230 -15.78 -8.37 10.20
C GLU A 230 -15.82 -7.44 11.41
N ALA A 231 -15.34 -6.20 11.27
CA ALA A 231 -15.42 -5.20 12.31
C ALA A 231 -15.39 -3.77 11.76
N GLU A 232 -15.87 -2.83 12.56
CA GLU A 232 -15.85 -1.40 12.25
C GLU A 232 -15.53 -0.58 13.50
N ALA A 233 -14.76 0.48 13.33
CA ALA A 233 -14.57 1.54 14.32
C ALA A 233 -14.84 2.90 13.67
N HIS A 234 -15.32 3.85 14.47
CA HIS A 234 -15.34 5.25 14.10
C HIS A 234 -14.38 5.99 15.02
N VAL A 235 -13.45 6.74 14.43
CA VAL A 235 -12.42 7.48 15.15
C VAL A 235 -12.34 8.90 14.63
N ALA A 236 -11.86 9.81 15.46
CA ALA A 236 -11.70 11.23 15.15
C ALA A 236 -10.38 11.74 15.75
N ASP A 237 -9.71 12.64 15.02
CA ASP A 237 -8.53 13.39 15.47
C ASP A 237 -7.51 12.55 16.27
N THR A 238 -7.04 11.45 15.68
CA THR A 238 -6.23 10.46 16.39
C THR A 238 -5.17 9.80 15.51
N LEU A 239 -4.21 9.14 16.18
CA LEU A 239 -3.30 8.19 15.57
C LEU A 239 -3.92 6.78 15.67
N ALA A 240 -4.48 6.29 14.56
CA ALA A 240 -4.98 4.93 14.48
C ALA A 240 -3.84 3.97 14.17
N GLN A 241 -3.61 2.97 15.02
CA GLN A 241 -2.59 1.94 14.82
C GLN A 241 -3.24 0.58 14.73
N PHE A 242 -2.89 -0.17 13.69
CA PHE A 242 -3.32 -1.53 13.42
C PHE A 242 -2.10 -2.43 13.31
N THR A 243 -1.90 -3.34 14.27
CA THR A 243 -0.74 -4.23 14.35
C THR A 243 -1.13 -5.66 14.01
N PHE A 244 -0.38 -6.28 13.10
CA PHE A 244 -0.54 -7.68 12.73
C PHE A 244 0.79 -8.43 12.74
N LEU A 245 0.73 -9.75 12.92
CA LEU A 245 1.87 -10.66 12.89
C LEU A 245 1.86 -11.44 11.57
N ASN A 246 2.98 -11.46 10.87
CA ASN A 246 3.21 -12.32 9.71
C ASN A 246 4.50 -13.11 9.90
N GLY A 247 4.38 -14.43 9.95
CA GLY A 247 5.46 -15.32 10.38
C GLY A 247 5.94 -14.96 11.78
N GLN A 248 7.18 -14.49 11.87
CA GLN A 248 7.87 -14.16 13.12
C GLN A 248 8.10 -12.65 13.30
N THR A 249 7.52 -11.79 12.47
CA THR A 249 7.73 -10.33 12.49
C THR A 249 6.40 -9.58 12.62
N TYR A 250 6.38 -8.54 13.45
CA TYR A 250 5.22 -7.67 13.61
C TYR A 250 5.27 -6.53 12.59
N TYR A 251 4.10 -6.13 12.12
CA TYR A 251 3.91 -5.02 11.23
C TYR A 251 2.81 -4.14 11.78
N SER A 252 3.03 -2.82 11.76
CA SER A 252 2.03 -1.86 12.21
C SER A 252 1.75 -0.83 11.14
N ILE A 253 0.47 -0.61 10.84
CA ILE A 253 -0.02 0.51 10.03
C ILE A 253 -0.45 1.60 11.00
N SER A 254 0.33 2.68 11.07
CA SER A 254 0.01 3.88 11.86
C SER A 254 -0.53 4.96 10.93
N ALA A 255 -1.80 5.31 11.06
CA ALA A 255 -2.50 6.25 10.19
C ALA A 255 -2.91 7.53 10.92
N LEU A 256 -2.64 8.67 10.30
CA LEU A 256 -3.17 9.96 10.74
C LEU A 256 -4.66 10.08 10.36
N VAL A 257 -5.50 10.18 11.38
CA VAL A 257 -6.91 10.54 11.22
C VAL A 257 -7.09 11.99 11.68
N GLN A 258 -7.41 12.86 10.73
CA GLN A 258 -7.91 14.21 10.97
C GLN A 258 -9.40 14.23 10.68
N ASP A 259 -10.17 15.00 11.45
CA ASP A 259 -11.62 15.03 11.45
C ASP A 259 -12.22 13.69 11.87
N SER A 260 -12.57 12.82 10.92
CA SER A 260 -13.14 11.51 11.23
C SER A 260 -12.85 10.46 10.16
N ALA A 261 -12.81 9.21 10.58
CA ALA A 261 -12.70 8.05 9.69
C ALA A 261 -13.49 6.86 10.22
N SER A 262 -14.01 6.06 9.30
CA SER A 262 -14.40 4.67 9.57
C SER A 262 -13.20 3.78 9.30
N LEU A 263 -12.84 2.93 10.27
CA LEU A 263 -11.81 1.92 10.11
C LEU A 263 -12.50 0.56 10.01
N LEU A 264 -12.29 -0.13 8.90
CA LEU A 264 -13.03 -1.34 8.57
C LEU A 264 -12.07 -2.53 8.50
N MET A 265 -12.41 -3.61 9.21
CA MET A 265 -11.74 -4.90 9.06
C MET A 265 -12.64 -5.79 8.22
N THR A 266 -12.09 -6.33 7.14
CA THR A 266 -12.86 -7.08 6.15
C THR A 266 -12.19 -8.39 5.80
N ARG A 267 -12.98 -9.34 5.33
CA ARG A 267 -12.48 -10.62 4.82
C ARG A 267 -13.20 -11.01 3.54
N MET A 268 -12.43 -11.37 2.53
CA MET A 268 -12.95 -11.81 1.25
C MET A 268 -13.79 -13.11 1.34
N GLY A 269 -14.75 -13.20 0.42
CA GLY A 269 -15.58 -14.36 0.11
C GLY A 269 -17.04 -14.24 0.57
N ALA A 270 -17.56 -13.01 0.68
CA ALA A 270 -18.99 -12.79 0.53
C ALA A 270 -19.41 -13.10 -0.92
N ASN A 271 -20.66 -13.49 -1.15
CA ASN A 271 -21.18 -13.82 -2.50
C ASN A 271 -20.29 -14.78 -3.33
N ASP A 272 -19.54 -15.68 -2.66
CA ASP A 272 -18.69 -16.69 -3.27
C ASP A 272 -19.21 -18.10 -2.91
N PRO A 273 -20.33 -18.56 -3.51
CA PRO A 273 -20.95 -19.85 -3.18
C PRO A 273 -20.09 -21.04 -3.60
N ASN A 274 -19.16 -20.85 -4.54
CA ASN A 274 -18.32 -21.91 -5.08
C ASN A 274 -16.96 -22.03 -4.39
N PHE A 275 -16.71 -21.20 -3.35
CA PHE A 275 -15.43 -21.16 -2.64
C PHE A 275 -14.26 -20.99 -3.62
N ASN A 276 -14.39 -20.01 -4.51
CA ASN A 276 -13.39 -19.65 -5.50
C ASN A 276 -12.34 -18.70 -4.93
N LEU A 277 -12.73 -17.87 -3.98
CA LEU A 277 -11.90 -16.81 -3.43
C LEU A 277 -11.17 -17.29 -2.18
N ARG A 278 -9.85 -17.00 -2.11
CA ARG A 278 -9.07 -17.15 -0.88
C ARG A 278 -9.65 -16.26 0.23
N ARG A 279 -9.56 -16.69 1.49
CA ARG A 279 -10.13 -15.98 2.66
C ARG A 279 -9.14 -14.99 3.25
N GLU A 280 -8.74 -14.00 2.47
CA GLU A 280 -7.72 -13.02 2.85
C GLU A 280 -8.35 -11.78 3.53
N PRO A 281 -7.70 -11.22 4.57
CA PRO A 281 -8.20 -10.06 5.27
C PRO A 281 -7.73 -8.75 4.61
N ALA A 282 -8.46 -7.66 4.88
CA ALA A 282 -8.02 -6.31 4.56
C ALA A 282 -8.41 -5.33 5.66
N PHE A 283 -7.57 -4.32 5.86
CA PHE A 283 -7.84 -3.16 6.72
C PHE A 283 -8.10 -1.95 5.83
N ILE A 284 -9.25 -1.28 5.98
CA ILE A 284 -9.66 -0.18 5.11
C ILE A 284 -9.85 1.08 5.96
N ILE A 285 -9.25 2.17 5.51
CA ILE A 285 -9.48 3.50 6.07
C ILE A 285 -10.46 4.23 5.15
N ARG A 286 -11.66 4.50 5.66
CA ARG A 286 -12.74 5.21 4.95
C ARG A 286 -12.88 6.63 5.49
N LYS A 287 -12.70 7.62 4.62
CA LYS A 287 -12.90 9.05 4.93
C LYS A 287 -13.93 9.66 3.99
N LYS A 288 -14.49 10.81 4.36
CA LYS A 288 -15.39 11.61 3.52
C LYS A 288 -14.93 13.04 3.47
N GLY A 289 -15.04 13.68 2.31
CA GLY A 289 -14.71 15.09 2.15
C GLY A 289 -14.39 15.43 0.69
N LYS A 290 -13.96 16.67 0.46
CA LYS A 290 -13.49 17.14 -0.84
C LYS A 290 -12.06 16.70 -1.10
N ASP A 291 -11.15 17.29 -0.33
CA ASP A 291 -9.74 16.93 -0.31
C ASP A 291 -9.47 16.03 0.89
N GLN A 292 -8.78 14.92 0.66
CA GLN A 292 -8.38 13.99 1.70
C GLN A 292 -6.92 13.57 1.50
N THR A 293 -6.15 13.58 2.58
CA THR A 293 -4.79 13.04 2.60
C THR A 293 -4.72 11.90 3.59
N PHE A 294 -4.27 10.75 3.10
CA PHE A 294 -3.93 9.57 3.88
C PHE A 294 -2.43 9.60 4.13
N VAL A 295 -2.05 9.78 5.40
CA VAL A 295 -0.66 9.72 5.84
C VAL A 295 -0.52 8.48 6.71
N ASN A 296 0.17 7.47 6.19
CA ASN A 296 0.35 6.19 6.86
C ASN A 296 1.84 5.85 7.00
N ILE A 297 2.22 5.31 8.16
CA ILE A 297 3.54 4.73 8.39
C ILE A 297 3.37 3.24 8.61
N ILE A 298 3.94 2.44 7.71
CA ILE A 298 4.02 0.98 7.84
C ILE A 298 5.37 0.65 8.44
N GLU A 299 5.36 0.17 9.68
CA GLU A 299 6.58 -0.16 10.43
C GLU A 299 6.82 -1.67 10.43
N VAL A 300 8.06 -2.09 10.10
CA VAL A 300 8.56 -3.44 10.34
C VAL A 300 9.22 -3.47 11.72
N HIS A 301 8.69 -4.25 12.66
CA HIS A 301 9.22 -4.27 14.03
C HIS A 301 9.07 -5.61 14.73
N GLY A 302 9.84 -5.75 15.81
CA GLY A 302 9.76 -6.89 16.70
C GLY A 302 10.12 -8.24 16.09
N LYS A 303 10.17 -9.22 16.98
CA LYS A 303 10.33 -10.63 16.62
C LYS A 303 9.51 -11.46 17.59
N MET A 304 8.82 -12.46 17.06
CA MET A 304 8.22 -13.56 17.81
C MET A 304 8.98 -14.84 17.47
N ASP A 305 9.57 -15.48 18.47
CA ASP A 305 10.26 -16.75 18.31
C ASP A 305 9.45 -17.86 19.00
N PRO A 306 8.79 -18.74 18.24
CA PRO A 306 7.95 -19.79 18.81
C PRO A 306 8.76 -20.93 19.43
N VAL A 307 10.06 -21.06 19.13
CA VAL A 307 10.89 -22.16 19.64
C VAL A 307 11.31 -21.89 21.08
N VAL A 308 11.67 -20.65 21.39
CA VAL A 308 12.05 -20.22 22.75
C VAL A 308 10.94 -19.45 23.47
N GLU A 309 9.76 -19.33 22.85
CA GLU A 309 8.56 -18.69 23.40
C GLU A 309 8.76 -17.22 23.82
N ILE A 310 9.56 -16.47 23.05
CA ILE A 310 9.86 -15.05 23.34
C ILE A 310 9.28 -14.15 22.26
N SER A 311 8.63 -13.06 22.70
CA SER A 311 8.30 -11.92 21.85
C SER A 311 9.03 -10.68 22.35
N SER A 312 9.57 -9.90 21.42
CA SER A 312 10.32 -8.66 21.71
C SER A 312 9.91 -7.55 20.74
N GLN A 313 9.88 -6.31 21.25
CA GLN A 313 9.52 -5.10 20.49
C GLN A 313 8.21 -5.26 19.68
N SER A 314 7.22 -5.90 20.28
CA SER A 314 5.92 -6.19 19.66
C SER A 314 4.99 -4.98 19.50
N TYR A 315 5.33 -3.85 20.12
CA TYR A 315 4.58 -2.60 19.99
C TYR A 315 5.23 -1.71 18.91
N PRO A 316 4.42 -0.95 18.14
CA PRO A 316 4.94 0.05 17.22
C PRO A 316 5.73 1.12 17.98
N SER A 317 6.74 1.69 17.31
CA SER A 317 7.51 2.82 17.85
C SER A 317 7.00 4.18 17.41
N VAL A 318 6.11 4.23 16.41
CA VAL A 318 5.42 5.46 15.99
C VAL A 318 4.52 5.93 17.14
N GLN A 319 4.76 7.15 17.60
CA GLN A 319 4.05 7.79 18.72
C GLN A 319 3.11 8.90 18.24
N GLN A 320 3.47 9.57 17.13
CA GLN A 320 2.65 10.65 16.56
C GLN A 320 2.93 10.80 15.07
N ILE A 321 1.90 11.23 14.33
CA ILE A 321 2.02 11.75 12.97
C ILE A 321 1.33 13.12 12.95
N LYS A 322 1.96 14.11 12.32
CA LYS A 322 1.39 15.44 12.09
C LYS A 322 1.54 15.80 10.63
N LEU A 323 0.47 16.31 10.02
CA LEU A 323 0.50 16.92 8.71
C LEU A 323 0.61 18.44 8.90
N LEU A 324 1.83 18.97 8.81
CA LEU A 324 2.08 20.41 9.02
C LEU A 324 1.64 21.25 7.83
N GLN A 325 1.79 20.71 6.62
CA GLN A 325 1.36 21.35 5.39
C GLN A 325 0.87 20.30 4.42
N GLN A 326 -0.24 20.60 3.75
CA GLN A 326 -0.74 19.89 2.58
C GLN A 326 -1.44 20.91 1.71
N ASP A 327 -0.79 21.34 0.64
CA ASP A 327 -1.36 22.23 -0.34
C ASP A 327 -0.80 21.92 -1.73
N ASP A 328 -1.03 22.86 -2.62
CA ASP A 328 -0.58 22.84 -3.99
C ASP A 328 0.94 22.86 -4.17
N ASP A 329 1.69 23.35 -3.19
CA ASP A 329 3.13 23.56 -3.28
C ASP A 329 3.90 22.50 -2.49
N PHE A 330 3.45 22.16 -1.28
CA PHE A 330 4.16 21.30 -0.35
C PHE A 330 3.27 20.33 0.42
N THR A 331 3.85 19.16 0.70
CA THR A 331 3.41 18.26 1.76
C THR A 331 4.52 18.08 2.77
N ILE A 332 4.25 18.45 4.03
CA ILE A 332 5.19 18.35 5.14
C ILE A 332 4.58 17.48 6.25
N VAL A 333 5.18 16.34 6.50
CA VAL A 333 4.76 15.37 7.52
C VAL A 333 5.84 15.25 8.58
N VAL A 334 5.45 15.29 9.85
CA VAL A 334 6.32 15.01 10.99
C VAL A 334 5.85 13.73 11.66
N VAL A 335 6.75 12.76 11.77
CA VAL A 335 6.51 11.50 12.48
C VAL A 335 7.38 11.48 13.72
N THR A 336 6.77 11.36 14.90
CA THR A 336 7.50 11.11 16.14
C THR A 336 7.57 9.62 16.36
N LEU A 337 8.78 9.07 16.45
CA LEU A 337 9.02 7.65 16.71
C LEU A 337 10.12 7.47 17.76
N ALA A 338 9.83 6.69 18.80
CA ALA A 338 10.76 6.46 19.93
C ALA A 338 11.41 7.77 20.46
N GLY A 339 10.63 8.85 20.59
CA GLY A 339 11.09 10.15 21.08
C GLY A 339 11.93 10.98 20.08
N LYS A 340 12.07 10.55 18.82
CA LYS A 340 12.77 11.28 17.76
C LYS A 340 11.79 11.70 16.67
N GLU A 341 12.06 12.82 16.02
CA GLU A 341 11.27 13.29 14.88
C GLU A 341 11.92 12.91 13.55
N LEU A 342 11.11 12.35 12.66
CA LEU A 342 11.38 12.21 11.24
C LEU A 342 10.51 13.23 10.51
N ILE A 343 11.14 14.08 9.71
CA ILE A 343 10.44 15.06 8.87
C ILE A 343 10.50 14.58 7.43
N ILE A 344 9.34 14.44 6.80
CA ILE A 344 9.20 14.14 5.38
C ILE A 344 8.67 15.41 4.72
N ALA A 345 9.44 15.94 3.77
CA ALA A 345 9.09 17.12 3.01
C ALA A 345 9.11 16.78 1.51
N GLN A 346 8.05 17.14 0.81
CA GLN A 346 7.98 17.05 -0.65
C GLN A 346 7.30 18.27 -1.24
N CYS A 347 7.73 18.65 -2.44
CA CYS A 347 7.00 19.57 -3.29
C CYS A 347 5.89 18.84 -4.06
N ASN A 348 4.87 19.57 -4.49
CA ASN A 348 3.69 19.03 -5.20
C ASN A 348 3.54 19.55 -6.64
N LYS A 349 4.42 20.45 -7.11
CA LYS A 349 4.35 21.04 -8.46
C LYS A 349 5.68 21.11 -9.20
N ASN A 350 6.73 21.62 -8.57
CA ASN A 350 8.04 21.77 -9.22
C ASN A 350 8.98 20.65 -8.78
N PHE A 351 9.08 19.61 -9.61
CA PHE A 351 9.85 18.39 -9.33
C PHE A 351 11.27 18.40 -9.93
N ALA A 352 11.77 19.56 -10.36
CA ALA A 352 13.08 19.64 -10.98
C ALA A 352 14.19 19.33 -9.95
N PRO A 353 15.14 18.41 -10.24
CA PRO A 353 16.13 17.94 -9.25
C PRO A 353 17.03 19.01 -8.62
N ASN A 354 17.19 20.15 -9.29
CA ASN A 354 18.06 21.24 -8.85
C ASN A 354 17.26 22.46 -8.35
N GLU A 355 15.93 22.37 -8.32
CA GLU A 355 15.10 23.43 -7.73
C GLU A 355 15.31 23.44 -6.22
N LYS A 356 15.48 24.64 -5.67
CA LYS A 356 15.51 24.81 -4.22
C LYS A 356 14.12 25.18 -3.74
N HIS A 357 13.70 24.51 -2.68
CA HIS A 357 12.47 24.83 -1.99
C HIS A 357 12.80 25.42 -0.63
N ALA A 358 11.90 26.21 -0.08
CA ALA A 358 12.04 26.70 1.29
C ALA A 358 10.66 26.65 1.95
N PHE A 359 10.63 26.18 3.19
CA PHE A 359 9.43 26.11 3.99
C PHE A 359 9.73 26.60 5.41
N SER A 360 8.89 27.51 5.90
CA SER A 360 8.98 28.05 7.26
C SER A 360 7.61 28.02 7.92
N LYS A 361 7.41 27.16 8.92
CA LYS A 361 6.17 27.09 9.71
C LYS A 361 6.43 26.52 11.10
N GLU A 362 5.73 27.04 12.11
CA GLU A 362 5.84 26.55 13.50
C GLU A 362 7.29 26.48 14.02
N GLY A 363 8.14 27.44 13.62
CA GLY A 363 9.55 27.50 14.02
C GLY A 363 10.45 26.45 13.34
N ARG A 364 9.97 25.79 12.29
CA ARG A 364 10.74 24.87 11.46
C ARG A 364 11.08 25.53 10.14
N ASP A 365 12.36 25.68 9.88
CA ASP A 365 12.91 26.15 8.61
C ASP A 365 13.54 24.96 7.87
N LEU A 366 12.98 24.64 6.70
CA LEU A 366 13.45 23.57 5.81
C LEU A 366 13.91 24.20 4.49
N GLN A 367 15.03 23.71 3.95
CA GLN A 367 15.55 24.04 2.62
C GLN A 367 15.86 22.79 1.82
#